data_AF-A0AAN8H9F4-F1
#
_entry.id   AF-A0AAN8H9F4-F1
#
_cell.length_a   1.000
_cell.length_b   1.000
_cell.length_c   1.000
_cell.angle_alpha   90.00
_cell.angle_beta   90.00
_cell.angle_gamma   90.00
#
_symmetry.space_group_name_H-M   'P 1'
#
loop_
_entity.id
_entity.type
_entity.pdbx_description
1 polymer ?
#
loop_
_entity_poly.entity_id
_entity_poly.type
_entity_poly.pdbx_seq_one_letter_code
_entity_poly.pdbx_strand_id
1 'polypeptide(L)'
;MRTLSFDWKVVNPYHLRVRRKNPVTGNLVKMSLQLYQVDSRSYLLDFKSIDDDIIEAAGKSGSSTPQRSGSTAGLHRPRLSIDSVTPALDMQLLSSSGSLFGSSPLLTSRQGSHTMDFFEMCASLITTLAR
;
A
#
# COMPACT_ATOMS: atom_id res chain seq x y z
N MET A 1 5.69 13.76 17.56
CA MET A 1 4.34 14.19 17.10
C MET A 1 4.25 15.69 16.89
N ARG A 2 4.34 16.51 17.95
CA ARG A 2 4.24 17.98 17.87
C ARG A 2 5.15 18.60 16.80
N THR A 3 6.42 18.20 16.75
CA THR A 3 7.40 18.68 15.77
C THR A 3 6.96 18.49 14.31
N LEU A 4 6.22 17.41 14.04
CA LEU A 4 5.71 17.09 12.70
C LEU A 4 4.31 17.66 12.44
N SER A 5 3.75 18.43 13.38
CA SER A 5 2.39 18.97 13.31
C SER A 5 1.32 17.88 13.06
N PHE A 6 1.52 16.69 13.62
CA PHE A 6 0.49 15.65 13.61
C PHE A 6 -0.50 15.88 14.74
N ASP A 7 -1.75 15.50 14.55
CA ASP A 7 -2.73 15.40 15.63
C ASP A 7 -2.61 14.02 16.28
N TRP A 8 -2.84 13.91 17.60
CA TRP A 8 -2.90 12.60 18.25
C TRP A 8 -3.88 12.57 19.42
N LYS A 9 -4.37 11.37 19.73
CA LYS A 9 -5.10 11.04 20.94
C LYS A 9 -4.37 9.92 21.68
N VAL A 10 -4.23 10.08 22.99
CA VAL A 10 -3.71 9.04 23.88
C VAL A 10 -4.86 8.09 24.21
N VAL A 11 -4.74 6.82 23.81
CA VAL A 11 -5.73 5.78 24.17
C VAL A 11 -5.36 5.19 25.52
N ASN A 12 -4.08 4.87 25.71
CA ASN A 12 -3.47 4.52 26.98
C ASN A 12 -1.97 4.91 26.93
N PRO A 13 -1.18 4.76 28.01
CA PRO A 13 0.23 5.15 28.03
C PRO A 13 1.12 4.49 26.96
N TYR A 14 0.68 3.37 26.38
CA TYR A 14 1.43 2.59 25.39
C TYR A 14 0.78 2.58 24.00
N HIS A 15 -0.36 3.26 23.82
CA HIS A 15 -1.13 3.28 22.59
C HIS A 15 -1.59 4.70 22.22
N LEU A 16 -1.14 5.17 21.06
CA LEU A 16 -1.55 6.45 20.47
C LEU A 16 -2.31 6.22 19.16
N ARG A 17 -3.34 7.04 18.92
CA ARG A 17 -3.92 7.20 17.58
C ARG A 17 -3.48 8.54 17.02
N VAL A 18 -2.85 8.50 15.85
CA VAL A 18 -2.22 9.65 15.19
C VAL A 18 -2.97 9.95 13.91
N ARG A 19 -3.10 11.23 13.57
CA ARG A 19 -3.72 11.70 12.33
C ARG A 19 -2.88 12.79 11.70
N ARG A 20 -2.75 12.75 10.36
CA ARG A 20 -2.09 13.79 9.55
C ARG A 20 -2.98 14.12 8.36
N LYS A 21 -3.01 15.40 7.98
CA LYS A 21 -3.52 15.82 6.67
C LYS A 21 -2.35 15.91 5.69
N ASN A 22 -2.41 15.21 4.56
CA ASN A 22 -1.43 15.35 3.49
C ASN A 22 -1.57 16.78 2.91
N PRO A 23 -0.51 17.60 2.93
CA PRO A 23 -0.58 19.00 2.47
C PRO A 23 -0.75 19.14 0.95
N VAL A 24 -0.40 18.11 0.17
CA VAL A 24 -0.48 18.11 -1.30
C VAL A 24 -1.86 17.64 -1.76
N THR A 25 -2.29 16.46 -1.28
CA THR A 25 -3.54 15.83 -1.74
C THR A 25 -4.76 16.22 -0.89
N GLY A 26 -4.53 16.73 0.32
CA GLY A 26 -5.59 16.99 1.30
C GLY A 26 -6.11 15.75 2.03
N ASN A 27 -5.64 14.54 1.68
CA ASN A 27 -6.05 13.27 2.28
C ASN A 27 -5.79 13.27 3.79
N LEU A 28 -6.72 12.72 4.56
CA LEU A 28 -6.50 12.43 5.97
C LEU A 28 -6.00 11.01 6.11
N VAL A 29 -4.93 10.84 6.88
CA VAL A 29 -4.29 9.55 7.09
C VAL A 29 -4.22 9.32 8.58
N LYS A 30 -4.61 8.12 9.02
CA LYS A 30 -4.64 7.74 10.43
C LYS A 30 -3.80 6.50 10.64
N MET A 31 -3.14 6.43 11.79
CA MET A 31 -2.45 5.22 12.21
C MET A 31 -2.44 5.06 13.72
N SER A 32 -2.31 3.83 14.17
CA SER A 32 -2.05 3.47 15.56
C SER A 32 -0.56 3.27 15.77
N LEU A 33 -0.06 3.79 16.90
CA LEU A 33 1.25 3.46 17.45
C LEU A 33 1.07 2.63 18.71
N GLN A 34 1.73 1.49 18.78
CA GLN A 34 1.66 0.60 19.94
C GLN A 34 3.06 0.24 20.40
N LEU A 35 3.38 0.56 21.65
CA LEU A 35 4.61 0.15 22.29
C LEU A 35 4.41 -1.23 22.92
N TYR A 36 5.30 -2.16 22.58
CA TYR A 36 5.39 -3.48 23.17
C TYR A 36 6.74 -3.64 23.86
N GLN A 37 6.74 -4.31 25.01
CA GLN A 37 7.97 -4.74 25.65
C GLN A 37 8.33 -6.13 25.13
N VAL A 38 9.52 -6.27 24.54
CA VAL A 38 10.05 -7.54 24.03
C VAL A 38 10.87 -8.25 25.12
N ASP A 39 11.68 -7.49 25.85
CA ASP A 39 12.48 -7.95 26.99
C ASP A 39 12.49 -6.89 28.11
N SER A 40 13.18 -7.15 29.23
CA SER A 40 13.28 -6.20 30.37
C SER A 40 13.73 -4.78 29.99
N ARG A 41 14.49 -4.64 28.90
CA ARG A 41 15.01 -3.37 28.40
C ARG A 41 14.84 -3.14 26.89
N SER A 42 14.17 -4.06 26.20
CA SER A 42 13.96 -3.99 24.76
C SER A 42 12.50 -3.71 24.48
N TYR A 43 12.22 -2.70 23.66
CA TYR A 43 10.87 -2.31 23.29
C TYR A 43 10.74 -2.29 21.76
N LEU A 44 9.56 -2.66 21.29
CA LEU A 44 9.18 -2.61 19.88
C LEU A 44 8.03 -1.63 19.72
N LEU A 45 8.19 -0.66 18.83
CA LEU A 45 7.14 0.27 18.45
C LEU A 45 6.51 -0.21 17.14
N ASP A 46 5.24 -0.62 17.21
CA ASP A 46 4.45 -1.06 16.07
C ASP A 46 3.69 0.12 15.43
N PHE A 47 3.51 0.05 14.12
CA PHE A 47 2.83 1.03 13.29
C PHE A 47 1.74 0.33 12.49
N LYS A 48 0.48 0.70 12.72
CA LYS A 48 -0.68 0.10 12.04
C LYS A 48 -1.52 1.16 11.35
N SER A 49 -1.72 1.02 10.04
CA SER A 49 -2.65 1.88 9.29
C SER A 49 -4.08 1.71 9.82
N ILE A 50 -4.84 2.80 9.78
CA ILE A 50 -6.27 2.77 10.10
C ILE A 50 -7.00 3.28 8.87
N ASP A 51 -7.73 2.39 8.20
CA ASP A 51 -8.53 2.75 7.05
C ASP A 51 -9.82 3.47 7.48
N ASP A 52 -10.24 4.48 6.72
CA ASP A 52 -11.44 5.28 7.05
C ASP A 52 -12.73 4.45 6.98
N ASP A 53 -12.75 3.36 6.21
CA ASP A 53 -13.92 2.48 5.99
C ASP A 53 -14.30 1.64 7.23
N ILE A 54 -13.40 1.49 8.20
CA ILE A 54 -13.64 0.68 9.41
C ILE A 54 -14.64 1.36 10.36
N ILE A 55 -14.81 2.69 10.25
CA ILE A 55 -15.74 3.43 11.11
C ILE A 55 -17.21 3.27 10.64
N GLU A 56 -17.44 3.03 9.35
CA GLU A 56 -18.79 2.72 8.83
C GLU A 56 -19.06 1.20 8.71
N ALA A 57 -18.03 0.36 8.66
CA ALA A 57 -18.17 -1.09 8.42
C ALA A 57 -18.08 -1.99 9.68
N ALA A 58 -18.18 -1.44 10.89
CA ALA A 58 -18.17 -2.21 12.16
C ALA A 58 -19.36 -3.20 12.34
N GLY A 59 -20.06 -3.56 11.26
CA GLY A 59 -21.07 -4.61 11.21
C GLY A 59 -20.74 -5.82 10.33
N LYS A 60 -19.69 -5.82 9.48
CA LYS A 60 -19.41 -6.95 8.56
C LYS A 60 -17.91 -7.22 8.41
N SER A 61 -17.52 -8.41 8.88
CA SER A 61 -16.20 -9.03 8.73
C SER A 61 -15.65 -9.00 7.30
N GLY A 62 -14.35 -8.76 7.17
CA GLY A 62 -13.62 -8.95 5.92
C GLY A 62 -12.13 -8.67 6.07
N SER A 63 -11.36 -9.72 6.39
CA SER A 63 -9.89 -9.72 6.41
C SER A 63 -9.30 -9.21 5.10
N SER A 64 -8.56 -8.11 5.15
CA SER A 64 -7.79 -7.59 4.00
C SER A 64 -6.34 -8.05 4.10
N THR A 65 -6.07 -9.30 3.75
CA THR A 65 -4.70 -9.78 3.48
C THR A 65 -4.36 -9.46 2.02
N PRO A 66 -3.29 -8.71 1.72
CA PRO A 66 -2.90 -8.48 0.33
C PRO A 66 -2.38 -9.79 -0.28
N GLN A 67 -3.07 -10.28 -1.32
CA GLN A 67 -2.61 -11.38 -2.16
C GLN A 67 -1.32 -10.95 -2.87
N ARG A 68 -0.19 -11.48 -2.41
CA ARG A 68 1.09 -11.38 -3.10
C ARG A 68 1.01 -12.27 -4.34
N SER A 69 0.95 -11.69 -5.53
CA SER A 69 1.13 -12.41 -6.79
C SER A 69 2.53 -13.04 -6.80
N GLY A 70 2.60 -14.33 -6.46
CA GLY A 70 3.78 -15.15 -6.63
C GLY A 70 3.82 -15.66 -8.06
N SER A 71 4.62 -15.04 -8.92
CA SER A 71 4.97 -15.61 -10.21
C SER A 71 5.83 -16.86 -9.97
N THR A 72 5.22 -18.04 -10.01
CA THR A 72 5.95 -19.30 -10.06
C THR A 72 6.57 -19.40 -11.45
N ALA A 73 7.87 -19.08 -11.56
CA ALA A 73 8.66 -19.43 -12.73
C ALA A 73 8.71 -20.96 -12.82
N GLY A 74 7.80 -21.54 -13.60
CA GLY A 74 7.82 -22.96 -13.94
C GLY A 74 9.09 -23.26 -14.73
N LEU A 75 9.93 -24.12 -14.17
CA LEU A 75 11.09 -24.71 -14.84
C LEU A 75 10.61 -25.63 -15.98
N HIS A 76 10.36 -25.05 -17.15
CA HIS A 76 10.27 -25.84 -18.38
C HIS A 76 11.68 -26.08 -18.92
N ARG A 77 12.18 -27.29 -18.66
CA ARG A 77 13.38 -27.88 -19.27
C ARG A 77 13.12 -28.08 -20.78
N PRO A 78 13.79 -27.36 -21.69
CA PRO A 78 13.62 -27.60 -23.12
C PRO A 78 14.49 -28.81 -23.51
N ARG A 79 13.81 -29.89 -23.90
CA ARG A 79 14.40 -31.13 -24.40
C ARG A 79 14.93 -30.86 -25.81
N LEU A 80 16.23 -31.03 -26.01
CA LEU A 80 16.90 -30.87 -27.32
C LEU A 80 16.31 -31.86 -28.34
N SER A 81 15.81 -31.33 -29.46
CA SER A 81 15.56 -32.07 -30.68
C SER A 81 16.02 -31.20 -31.87
N ILE A 82 17.07 -31.68 -32.51
CA ILE A 82 17.51 -31.37 -33.89
C ILE A 82 16.38 -31.87 -34.84
N ASP A 83 15.99 -31.26 -35.94
CA ASP A 83 16.73 -30.66 -37.05
C ASP A 83 15.73 -29.89 -37.97
N SER A 84 16.25 -29.17 -38.98
CA SER A 84 15.64 -28.87 -40.29
C SER A 84 14.91 -27.53 -40.57
N VAL A 85 15.69 -26.59 -41.12
CA VAL A 85 15.52 -25.84 -42.41
C VAL A 85 14.22 -25.05 -42.75
N THR A 86 14.45 -23.77 -43.12
CA THR A 86 13.76 -22.80 -44.02
C THR A 86 12.84 -21.67 -43.49
N PRO A 87 12.92 -20.44 -44.08
CA PRO A 87 12.34 -19.20 -43.55
C PRO A 87 11.17 -18.63 -44.40
N ALA A 88 10.29 -17.79 -43.82
CA ALA A 88 9.61 -16.64 -44.48
C ALA A 88 8.49 -16.01 -43.63
N LEU A 89 8.51 -14.65 -43.57
CA LEU A 89 7.40 -13.67 -43.65
C LEU A 89 6.15 -13.84 -42.76
N ASP A 90 5.80 -12.86 -41.92
CA ASP A 90 4.84 -11.77 -42.26
C ASP A 90 4.57 -10.84 -41.05
N MET A 91 4.07 -9.67 -41.37
CA MET A 91 3.91 -8.41 -40.68
C MET A 91 2.43 -8.19 -40.33
N GLN A 92 2.18 -7.59 -39.16
CA GLN A 92 1.05 -6.69 -38.82
C GLN A 92 -0.44 -7.18 -38.81
N LEU A 93 -1.02 -6.99 -37.62
CA LEU A 93 -2.26 -6.22 -37.31
C LEU A 93 -3.65 -6.94 -37.29
N LEU A 94 -4.45 -6.41 -36.34
CA LEU A 94 -5.91 -6.51 -36.07
C LEU A 94 -6.35 -7.62 -35.09
N SER A 95 -6.65 -7.31 -33.82
CA SER A 95 -7.83 -6.60 -33.25
C SER A 95 -8.95 -7.58 -32.87
N SER A 96 -9.37 -7.64 -31.61
CA SER A 96 -10.70 -7.19 -31.09
C SER A 96 -11.00 -8.04 -29.84
N SER A 97 -11.71 -7.67 -28.76
CA SER A 97 -12.48 -6.50 -28.32
C SER A 97 -12.96 -6.78 -26.88
N GLY A 98 -13.24 -5.75 -26.07
CA GLY A 98 -13.94 -5.92 -24.79
C GLY A 98 -14.10 -4.68 -23.89
N SER A 99 -14.81 -3.65 -24.38
CA SER A 99 -15.68 -2.65 -23.69
C SER A 99 -15.18 -1.91 -22.42
N LEU A 100 -15.00 -0.57 -22.37
CA LEU A 100 -15.92 0.59 -22.55
C LEU A 100 -16.91 0.85 -21.39
N PHE A 101 -16.49 1.61 -20.37
CA PHE A 101 -17.26 2.64 -19.60
C PHE A 101 -16.21 3.48 -18.82
N GLY A 102 -16.20 4.80 -18.73
CA GLY A 102 -16.97 5.87 -19.35
C GLY A 102 -16.12 7.15 -19.31
N SER A 103 -16.43 8.08 -20.21
CA SER A 103 -15.74 9.37 -20.35
C SER A 103 -16.24 10.39 -19.31
N SER A 104 -15.33 10.96 -18.53
CA SER A 104 -15.46 12.32 -17.99
C SER A 104 -14.07 12.87 -17.64
N PRO A 105 -13.58 13.97 -18.26
CA PRO A 105 -12.38 14.66 -17.82
C PRO A 105 -12.79 15.81 -16.90
N LEU A 106 -13.39 15.48 -15.75
CA LEU A 106 -13.37 16.37 -14.61
C LEU A 106 -12.04 16.10 -13.90
N LEU A 107 -11.23 17.14 -13.71
CA LEU A 107 -9.93 17.12 -13.06
C LEU A 107 -10.03 16.52 -11.65
N THR A 108 -10.08 15.20 -11.54
CA THR A 108 -9.92 14.52 -10.27
C THR A 108 -8.44 14.64 -9.93
N SER A 109 -8.14 15.50 -8.95
CA SER A 109 -6.87 15.48 -8.22
C SER A 109 -6.42 14.04 -8.10
N ARG A 110 -5.23 13.70 -8.64
CA ARG A 110 -4.68 12.33 -8.59
C ARG A 110 -4.81 11.87 -7.13
N GLN A 111 -5.78 11.00 -6.85
CA GLN A 111 -6.01 10.55 -5.49
C GLN A 111 -4.71 9.90 -5.03
N GLY A 112 -4.02 10.53 -4.07
CA GLY A 112 -2.78 9.99 -3.51
C GLY A 112 -3.01 8.59 -2.97
N SER A 113 -1.98 7.75 -3.04
CA SER A 113 -2.08 6.39 -2.52
C SER A 113 -2.07 6.42 -0.99
N HIS A 114 -3.15 5.96 -0.34
CA HIS A 114 -3.25 5.86 1.11
C HIS A 114 -2.08 5.06 1.72
N THR A 115 -1.71 3.95 1.08
CA THR A 115 -0.56 3.13 1.49
C THR A 115 0.75 3.92 1.46
N MET A 116 0.94 4.77 0.45
CA MET A 116 2.13 5.62 0.37
C MET A 116 2.10 6.71 1.44
N ASP A 117 0.95 7.36 1.64
CA ASP A 117 0.79 8.38 2.67
C ASP A 117 1.05 7.82 4.08
N PHE A 118 0.67 6.56 4.33
CA PHE A 118 1.00 5.83 5.56
C PHE A 118 2.51 5.65 5.73
N PHE A 119 3.21 5.16 4.70
CA PHE A 119 4.66 4.97 4.77
C PHE A 119 5.41 6.30 4.95
N GLU A 120 4.96 7.38 4.30
CA GLU A 120 5.52 8.72 4.53
C GLU A 120 5.34 9.21 5.97
N MET A 121 4.19 8.92 6.58
CA MET A 121 3.94 9.24 7.99
C MET A 121 4.89 8.48 8.91
N CYS A 122 5.07 7.17 8.68
CA CYS A 122 6.01 6.34 9.43
C CYS A 122 7.45 6.83 9.28
N ALA A 123 7.90 7.06 8.05
CA ALA A 123 9.25 7.55 7.76
C ALA A 123 9.53 8.87 8.47
N SER A 124 8.61 9.82 8.40
CA SER A 124 8.73 11.13 9.07
C SER A 124 8.92 10.98 10.59
N LEU A 125 8.19 10.05 11.22
CA LEU A 125 8.31 9.78 12.65
C LEU A 125 9.62 9.11 13.02
N ILE A 126 10.00 8.06 12.29
CA ILE A 126 11.26 7.35 12.53
C ILE A 126 12.44 8.32 12.40
N THR A 127 12.50 9.12 11.33
CA THR A 127 13.57 10.10 11.14
C THR A 127 13.60 11.17 12.23
N THR A 128 12.45 11.58 12.75
CA THR A 128 12.38 12.59 13.82
C THR A 128 12.77 12.01 15.19
N LEU A 129 12.46 10.74 15.46
CA LEU A 129 12.77 10.07 16.73
C LEU A 129 14.19 9.52 16.79
N ALA A 130 14.81 9.25 15.64
CA ALA A 130 16.17 8.74 15.54
C ALA A 130 17.26 9.84 15.68
N ARG A 131 16.87 11.10 15.91
CA ARG A 131 17.77 12.21 16.20
C ARG A 131 17.73 12.54 17.69
#